data_AF-A0A067NG12-F1
#
_entry.id   AF-A0A067NG12-F1
#
_cell.length_a   1.000
_cell.length_b   1.000
_cell.length_c   1.000
_cell.angle_alpha   90.00
_cell.angle_beta   90.00
_cell.angle_gamma   90.00
#
_symmetry.space_group_name_H-M   'P 1'
#
loop_
_entity.id
_entity.type
_entity.pdbx_description
1 polymer ?
#
loop_
_entity_poly.entity_id
_entity_poly.type
_entity_poly.pdbx_seq_one_letter_code
_entity_poly.pdbx_strand_id
1 'polypeptide(L)'
;SLDRSYHLEVVQHPQKTADFGSASLSRLPLTPPIVVQLIVTDPSGNSIIPEVELPFLIAHLSLLSADGQRQLDMGSAPGGDLSPPILYGNLVSSVHQLEDLQGNMGMYFLFPDVSIRYRGQFRLRVNLMRLYA
;
A
#
# COMPACT_ATOMS: atom_id res chain seq x y z
N SER A 1 -8.02 -16.93 -18.06
CA SER A 1 -6.66 -17.33 -18.49
C SER A 1 -6.38 -16.64 -19.81
N LEU A 2 -5.55 -15.59 -19.79
CA LEU A 2 -5.00 -14.84 -20.93
C LEU A 2 -3.96 -13.90 -20.29
N ASP A 3 -2.68 -14.12 -20.57
CA ASP A 3 -1.51 -13.61 -19.83
C ASP A 3 -1.45 -12.07 -19.72
N ARG A 4 -2.14 -11.51 -18.72
CA ARG A 4 -1.99 -10.10 -18.35
C ARG A 4 -0.84 -9.93 -17.38
N SER A 5 -0.06 -8.89 -17.56
CA SER A 5 0.96 -8.48 -16.60
C SER A 5 0.46 -7.31 -15.76
N TYR A 6 0.69 -7.39 -14.46
CA TYR A 6 0.28 -6.38 -13.48
C TYR A 6 1.53 -5.77 -12.86
N HIS A 7 1.62 -4.45 -12.93
CA HIS A 7 2.72 -3.68 -12.37
C HIS A 7 2.17 -2.61 -11.42
N LEU A 8 2.87 -2.42 -10.29
CA LEU A 8 2.57 -1.37 -9.33
C LEU A 8 3.70 -0.36 -9.34
N GLU A 9 3.38 0.90 -9.60
CA GLU A 9 4.32 2.01 -9.55
C GLU A 9 3.96 2.94 -8.39
N VAL A 10 4.90 3.17 -7.48
CA VAL A 10 4.69 4.14 -6.38
C VAL A 10 4.93 5.54 -6.93
N VAL A 11 3.86 6.24 -7.30
CA VAL A 11 3.93 7.60 -7.87
C VAL A 11 4.03 8.68 -6.79
N GLN A 12 3.67 8.36 -5.54
CA GLN A 12 3.90 9.22 -4.39
C GLN A 12 4.41 8.42 -3.19
N HIS A 13 5.67 8.68 -2.82
CA HIS A 13 6.33 8.05 -1.68
C HIS A 13 6.06 8.81 -0.37
N PRO A 14 5.81 8.09 0.76
CA PRO A 14 5.74 8.73 2.05
C PRO A 14 7.14 9.15 2.50
N GLN A 15 7.26 10.31 3.15
CA GLN A 15 8.54 10.85 3.59
C GLN A 15 8.71 10.81 5.10
N LYS A 16 7.65 11.10 5.85
CA LYS A 16 7.70 11.21 7.31
C LYS A 16 6.34 10.99 7.96
N THR A 17 6.38 10.64 9.24
CA THR A 17 5.26 10.62 10.18
C THR A 17 5.82 10.84 11.60
N ALA A 18 4.97 11.04 12.59
CA ALA A 18 5.34 11.00 14.00
C ALA A 18 4.87 9.67 14.60
N ASP A 19 5.73 9.03 15.37
CA ASP A 19 5.33 7.88 16.16
C ASP A 19 4.36 8.30 17.27
N PHE A 20 3.48 7.39 17.67
CA PHE A 20 2.39 7.71 18.60
C PHE A 20 2.28 6.75 19.79
N GLY A 21 3.07 5.66 19.81
CA GLY A 21 3.09 4.70 20.91
C GLY A 21 1.70 4.16 21.24
N SER A 22 1.20 4.44 22.45
CA SER A 22 -0.14 4.07 22.89
C SER A 22 -1.21 5.13 22.59
N ALA A 23 -0.83 6.35 22.20
CA ALA A 23 -1.72 7.49 22.00
C ALA A 23 -2.37 7.50 20.59
N SER A 24 -3.19 6.49 20.30
CA SER A 24 -3.79 6.31 18.96
C SER A 24 -4.60 7.51 18.44
N LEU A 25 -5.13 8.36 19.32
CA LEU A 25 -5.88 9.57 18.95
C LEU A 25 -4.98 10.73 18.51
N SER A 26 -3.69 10.69 18.81
CA SER A 26 -2.71 11.73 18.47
C SER A 26 -1.83 11.34 17.29
N ARG A 27 -2.13 10.22 16.61
CA ARG A 27 -1.36 9.74 15.48
C ARG A 27 -1.40 10.74 14.32
N LEU A 28 -0.28 10.84 13.61
CA LEU A 28 -0.20 11.57 12.35
C LEU A 28 -0.07 10.57 11.20
N PRO A 29 -0.82 10.70 10.10
CA PRO A 29 -0.62 9.86 8.93
C PRO A 29 0.74 10.14 8.27
N LEU A 30 1.21 9.17 7.50
CA LEU A 30 2.36 9.32 6.61
C LEU A 30 2.10 10.48 5.66
N THR A 31 3.09 11.36 5.57
CA THR A 31 3.03 12.57 4.76
C THR A 31 4.23 12.61 3.80
N PRO A 32 4.01 12.83 2.49
CA PRO A 32 2.70 12.82 1.83
C PRO A 32 2.08 11.39 1.84
N PRO A 33 0.76 11.23 1.59
CA PRO A 33 0.13 9.92 1.58
C PRO A 33 0.66 9.05 0.43
N ILE A 34 0.50 7.74 0.53
CA ILE A 34 1.03 6.82 -0.50
C ILE A 34 0.03 6.75 -1.64
N VAL A 35 0.53 6.94 -2.86
CA VAL A 35 -0.25 6.78 -4.09
C VAL A 35 0.50 5.79 -4.98
N VAL A 36 -0.24 4.78 -5.43
CA VAL A 36 0.31 3.69 -6.24
C VAL A 36 -0.52 3.57 -7.50
N GLN A 37 0.11 3.69 -8.66
CA GLN A 37 -0.53 3.43 -9.95
C GLN A 37 -0.50 1.93 -10.24
N LEU A 38 -1.65 1.40 -10.66
CA LEU A 38 -1.78 0.07 -11.23
C LEU A 38 -1.68 0.18 -12.75
N ILE A 39 -0.72 -0.55 -13.32
CA ILE A 39 -0.54 -0.68 -14.76
C ILE A 39 -0.83 -2.12 -15.12
N VAL A 40 -1.82 -2.35 -15.99
CA VAL A 40 -2.19 -3.66 -16.50
C VAL A 40 -1.92 -3.69 -17.99
N THR A 41 -1.17 -4.69 -18.44
CA THR A 41 -0.83 -4.85 -19.86
C THR A 41 -1.36 -6.17 -20.40
N ASP A 42 -1.79 -6.14 -21.67
CA ASP A 42 -2.12 -7.34 -22.43
C ASP A 42 -0.84 -8.10 -22.90
N PRO A 43 -0.95 -9.31 -23.46
CA PRO A 43 0.21 -10.04 -23.98
C PRO A 43 0.99 -9.32 -25.10
N SER A 44 0.39 -8.31 -25.73
CA SER A 44 1.04 -7.48 -26.75
C SER A 44 1.80 -6.28 -26.15
N GLY A 45 1.70 -6.09 -24.83
CA GLY A 45 2.32 -4.98 -24.10
C GLY A 45 1.49 -3.70 -24.07
N ASN A 46 0.24 -3.72 -24.55
CA ASN A 46 -0.61 -2.53 -24.51
C ASN A 46 -1.23 -2.36 -23.12
N SER A 47 -1.22 -1.14 -22.60
CA SER A 47 -1.96 -0.80 -21.38
C SER A 47 -3.46 -0.96 -21.58
N ILE A 48 -4.13 -1.65 -20.66
CA ILE A 48 -5.57 -1.92 -20.69
C ILE A 48 -6.22 -1.63 -19.34
N ILE A 49 -7.52 -1.36 -19.35
CA ILE A 49 -8.35 -1.27 -18.14
C ILE A 49 -9.20 -2.53 -18.04
N PRO A 50 -8.96 -3.43 -17.06
CA PRO A 50 -9.69 -4.68 -16.95
C PRO A 50 -11.01 -4.48 -16.17
N GLU A 51 -11.98 -3.77 -16.75
CA GLU A 51 -13.22 -3.32 -16.07
C GLU A 51 -13.92 -4.37 -15.20
N VAL A 52 -14.12 -5.58 -15.73
CA VAL A 52 -14.80 -6.69 -15.01
C VAL A 52 -14.02 -7.15 -13.77
N GLU A 53 -12.70 -6.98 -13.79
CA GLU A 53 -11.79 -7.44 -12.74
C GLU A 53 -11.55 -6.39 -11.67
N LEU A 54 -11.65 -5.10 -12.01
CA LEU A 54 -11.33 -3.98 -11.12
C LEU A 54 -11.93 -4.10 -9.72
N PRO A 55 -13.21 -4.48 -9.54
CA PRO A 55 -13.81 -4.58 -8.21
C PRO A 55 -13.16 -5.64 -7.31
N PHE A 56 -12.43 -6.60 -7.89
CA PHE A 56 -11.78 -7.69 -7.19
C PHE A 56 -10.29 -7.44 -6.93
N LEU A 57 -9.73 -6.36 -7.48
CA LEU A 57 -8.34 -5.98 -7.23
C LEU A 57 -8.24 -5.04 -6.03
N ILE A 58 -7.43 -5.44 -5.06
CA ILE A 58 -7.10 -4.62 -3.89
C ILE A 58 -5.59 -4.56 -3.71
N ALA A 59 -5.11 -3.46 -3.15
CA ALA A 59 -3.73 -3.34 -2.69
C ALA A 59 -3.68 -3.34 -1.16
N HIS A 60 -2.74 -4.10 -0.59
CA HIS A 60 -2.50 -4.18 0.85
C HIS A 60 -1.06 -3.71 1.18
N LEU A 61 -0.92 -2.86 2.20
CA LEU A 61 0.37 -2.44 2.72
C LEU A 61 0.88 -3.38 3.82
N SER A 62 2.13 -3.78 3.68
CA SER A 62 2.91 -4.47 4.71
C SER A 62 4.15 -3.67 5.08
N LEU A 63 4.59 -3.79 6.33
CA LEU A 63 5.78 -3.16 6.87
C LEU A 63 6.96 -4.12 6.82
N LEU A 64 8.09 -3.61 6.37
CA LEU A 64 9.37 -4.31 6.37
C LEU A 64 10.39 -3.54 7.21
N SER A 65 11.43 -4.23 7.67
CA SER A 65 12.64 -3.63 8.22
C SER A 65 13.29 -2.66 7.23
N ALA A 66 14.16 -1.78 7.73
CA ALA A 66 14.86 -0.77 6.93
C ALA A 66 15.64 -1.34 5.72
N ASP A 67 16.14 -2.58 5.84
CA ASP A 67 16.85 -3.32 4.80
C ASP A 67 15.92 -4.10 3.84
N GLY A 68 14.61 -4.12 4.13
CA GLY A 68 13.59 -4.84 3.36
C GLY A 68 13.59 -6.36 3.53
N GLN A 69 14.39 -6.93 4.44
CA GLN A 69 14.55 -8.38 4.56
C GLN A 69 13.52 -9.06 5.47
N ARG A 70 12.99 -8.33 6.47
CA ARG A 70 12.09 -8.89 7.48
C ARG A 70 10.75 -8.18 7.49
N GLN A 71 9.66 -8.95 7.43
CA GLN A 71 8.30 -8.44 7.60
C GLN A 71 7.99 -8.18 9.07
N LEU A 72 7.32 -7.06 9.36
CA LEU A 72 7.08 -6.52 10.70
C LEU A 72 5.59 -6.34 11.02
N ASP A 73 4.70 -6.95 10.22
CA ASP A 73 3.25 -6.77 10.33
C ASP A 73 2.67 -7.27 11.67
N MET A 74 3.32 -8.26 12.30
CA MET A 74 2.89 -8.84 13.57
C MET A 74 4.07 -9.08 14.55
N GLY A 75 3.94 -8.55 15.77
CA GLY A 75 4.45 -9.10 17.04
C GLY A 75 5.95 -9.39 17.23
N SER A 76 6.83 -9.19 16.25
CA SER A 76 8.19 -9.73 16.29
C SER A 76 9.21 -8.79 16.94
N ALA A 77 8.93 -8.38 18.18
CA ALA A 77 10.01 -8.15 19.15
C ALA A 77 10.43 -9.52 19.71
N PRO A 78 11.73 -9.80 19.91
CA PRO A 78 12.14 -10.99 20.64
C PRO A 78 11.70 -10.82 22.11
N GLY A 79 10.58 -11.42 22.52
CA GLY A 79 10.13 -11.40 23.91
C GLY A 79 8.62 -11.37 24.24
N GLY A 80 7.68 -11.56 23.31
CA GLY A 80 6.30 -11.87 23.69
C GLY A 80 5.19 -11.48 22.70
N ASP A 81 4.17 -12.35 22.61
CA ASP A 81 2.97 -12.29 21.75
C ASP A 81 1.98 -11.14 22.04
N LEU A 82 2.39 -10.04 22.66
CA LEU A 82 1.48 -9.00 23.19
C LEU A 82 1.77 -7.57 22.70
N SER A 83 2.64 -7.38 21.72
CA SER A 83 2.91 -6.03 21.18
C SER A 83 1.91 -5.64 20.08
N PRO A 84 1.30 -4.44 20.14
CA PRO A 84 0.39 -3.99 19.09
C PRO A 84 1.15 -3.79 17.76
N PRO A 85 0.48 -3.95 16.60
CA PRO A 85 1.10 -3.76 15.29
C PRO A 85 1.75 -2.38 15.16
N ILE A 86 2.91 -2.36 14.48
CA ILE A 86 3.67 -1.13 14.22
C ILE A 86 2.97 -0.30 13.14
N LEU A 87 2.51 -0.94 12.07
CA LEU A 87 1.75 -0.30 11.01
C LEU A 87 0.27 -0.20 11.43
N TYR A 88 -0.33 0.98 11.28
CA TYR A 88 -1.67 1.28 11.79
C TYR A 88 -2.47 2.12 10.80
N GLY A 89 -3.80 1.97 10.80
CA GLY A 89 -4.73 2.74 9.97
C GLY A 89 -5.37 1.90 8.86
N ASN A 90 -5.70 2.54 7.74
CA ASN A 90 -6.31 1.91 6.57
C ASN A 90 -5.23 1.34 5.65
N LEU A 91 -4.96 0.03 5.78
CA LEU A 91 -3.87 -0.66 5.10
C LEU A 91 -4.29 -1.32 3.78
N VAL A 92 -5.57 -1.30 3.46
CA VAL A 92 -6.14 -1.86 2.23
C VAL A 92 -6.78 -0.73 1.42
N SER A 93 -6.58 -0.76 0.11
CA SER A 93 -7.15 0.17 -0.85
C SER A 93 -7.73 -0.59 -2.04
N SER A 94 -8.90 -0.17 -2.52
CA SER A 94 -9.47 -0.65 -3.79
C SER A 94 -8.93 0.19 -4.96
N VAL A 95 -9.11 -0.27 -6.19
CA VAL A 95 -8.72 0.52 -7.38
C VAL A 95 -9.66 1.73 -7.54
N HIS A 96 -9.07 2.90 -7.73
CA HIS A 96 -9.75 4.14 -8.12
C HIS A 96 -9.34 4.54 -9.53
N GLN A 97 -10.30 4.83 -10.41
CA GLN A 97 -10.01 5.47 -11.69
C GLN A 97 -9.98 6.99 -11.50
N LEU A 98 -8.84 7.64 -11.75
CA LEU A 98 -8.63 9.08 -11.51
C LEU A 98 -7.85 9.70 -12.66
N GLU A 99 -8.03 11.00 -12.86
CA GLU A 99 -7.17 11.80 -13.75
C GLU A 99 -5.88 12.20 -13.02
N ASP A 100 -4.74 12.06 -13.71
CA ASP A 100 -3.47 12.64 -13.26
C ASP A 100 -3.42 14.16 -13.47
N LEU A 101 -2.31 14.79 -13.08
CA LEU A 101 -2.13 16.25 -13.24
C LEU A 101 -2.02 16.71 -14.70
N GLN A 102 -1.87 15.79 -15.65
CA GLN A 102 -1.85 16.04 -17.08
C GLN A 102 -3.22 15.75 -17.73
N GLY A 103 -4.20 15.30 -16.97
CA GLY A 103 -5.54 14.95 -17.44
C GLY A 103 -5.66 13.53 -18.01
N ASN A 104 -4.66 12.66 -17.82
CA ASN A 104 -4.75 11.27 -18.28
C ASN A 104 -5.44 10.41 -17.23
N MET A 105 -6.40 9.60 -17.66
CA MET A 105 -7.04 8.60 -16.80
C MET A 105 -6.07 7.48 -16.45
N GLY A 106 -5.99 7.15 -15.16
CA GLY A 106 -5.21 6.03 -14.63
C GLY A 106 -5.93 5.29 -13.51
N MET A 107 -5.38 4.15 -13.13
CA MET A 107 -5.88 3.29 -12.04
C MET A 107 -4.96 3.44 -10.83
N TYR A 108 -5.50 3.81 -9.68
CA TYR A 108 -4.72 4.15 -8.50
C TYR A 108 -5.23 3.48 -7.23
N PHE A 109 -4.30 3.07 -6.38
CA PHE A 109 -4.54 2.75 -4.99
C PHE A 109 -4.09 3.91 -4.12
N LEU A 110 -4.96 4.36 -3.22
CA LEU A 110 -4.72 5.49 -2.33
C LEU A 110 -4.65 5.02 -0.88
N PHE A 111 -3.62 5.46 -0.15
CA PHE A 111 -3.47 5.19 1.28
C PHE A 111 -3.31 6.50 2.06
N PRO A 112 -4.40 7.27 2.26
CA PRO A 112 -4.35 8.56 2.93
C PRO A 112 -4.20 8.45 4.45
N ASP A 113 -4.50 7.28 5.03
CA ASP A 113 -4.62 7.10 6.46
C ASP A 113 -3.76 5.94 6.98
N VAL A 114 -2.44 6.11 6.92
CA VAL A 114 -1.46 5.12 7.38
C VAL A 114 -0.51 5.77 8.36
N SER A 115 -0.32 5.21 9.54
CA SER A 115 0.58 5.73 10.59
C SER A 115 1.55 4.64 11.07
N ILE A 116 2.66 5.08 11.66
CA ILE A 116 3.66 4.19 12.27
C ILE A 116 3.63 4.40 13.78
N ARG A 117 3.44 3.32 14.54
CA ARG A 117 3.28 3.36 15.99
C ARG A 117 4.54 3.72 16.74
N TYR A 118 5.66 3.13 16.33
CA TYR A 118 6.92 3.26 17.05
C TYR A 118 7.99 3.83 16.14
N ARG A 119 8.82 4.71 16.70
CA ARG A 119 9.93 5.32 15.97
C ARG A 119 10.86 4.26 15.39
N GLY A 120 11.25 4.45 14.13
CA GLY A 120 12.21 3.59 13.45
C GLY A 120 12.36 3.96 11.98
N GLN A 121 13.20 3.20 11.27
CA GLN A 121 13.30 3.23 9.82
C GLN A 121 12.69 1.96 9.25
N PHE A 122 11.82 2.12 8.27
CA PHE A 122 11.02 1.04 7.72
C PHE A 122 10.87 1.19 6.22
N ARG A 123 10.49 0.11 5.56
CA ARG A 123 10.01 0.12 4.18
C ARG A 123 8.58 -0.35 4.15
N LEU A 124 7.78 0.20 3.24
CA LEU A 124 6.43 -0.31 2.98
C LEU A 124 6.47 -1.12 1.68
N ARG A 125 5.86 -2.30 1.72
CA ARG A 125 5.62 -3.14 0.55
C ARG A 125 4.14 -3.10 0.22
N VAL A 126 3.85 -2.77 -1.03
CA VAL A 126 2.51 -2.79 -1.60
C VAL A 126 2.29 -4.15 -2.25
N ASN A 127 1.24 -4.86 -1.86
CA ASN A 127 0.90 -6.17 -2.38
C ASN A 127 -0.40 -6.06 -3.16
N LEU A 128 -0.37 -6.36 -4.47
CA LEU A 128 -1.59 -6.52 -5.27
C LEU A 128 -2.21 -7.88 -4.96
N MET A 129 -3.50 -7.89 -4.63
CA MET A 129 -4.26 -9.10 -4.38
C MET A 129 -5.52 -9.10 -5.25
N ARG A 130 -5.93 -10.31 -5.64
CA ARG A 130 -7.22 -10.56 -6.27
C ARG A 130 -8.10 -11.32 -5.31
N LEU A 131 -9.29 -10.81 -5.05
CA LEU A 131 -10.33 -11.50 -4.30
C LEU A 131 -10.99 -12.52 -5.22
N TYR A 132 -11.06 -13.77 -4.76
CA TYR A 132 -11.85 -14.82 -5.40
C TYR A 132 -13.14 -15.01 -4.59
N ALA A 133 -14.28 -15.00 -5.27
CA ALA A 133 -15.55 -15.44 -4.69
C ALA A 133 -15.72 -16.95 -4.90
#